data_AF-A0A2W6ETL8-F1
#
_entry.id   AF-A0A2W6ETL8-F1
#
_cell.length_a   1.000
_cell.length_b   1.000
_cell.length_c   1.000
_cell.angle_alpha   90.00
_cell.angle_beta   90.00
_cell.angle_gamma   90.00
#
_symmetry.space_group_name_H-M   'P 1'
#
loop_
_entity.id
_entity.type
_entity.pdbx_description
1 polymer ?
#
loop_
_entity_poly.entity_id
_entity_poly.type
_entity_poly.pdbx_seq_one_letter_code
_entity_poly.pdbx_strand_id
1 'polypeptide(L)' 'MAEDRAKFVPGSTAGITWRKSTFSAYNGSCVEVADLAPGQIGVRDSKAGPHSPVLVFGQADWSSFLRTLKH' A
#
# COMPACT_ATOMS: atom_id res chain seq x y z
N MET A 1 8.64 16.77 24.95
CA MET A 1 9.44 15.64 24.43
C MET A 1 8.69 14.36 24.77
N ALA A 2 7.84 13.87 23.87
CA ALA A 2 7.31 12.51 23.80
C ALA A 2 6.14 12.46 22.80
N GLU A 3 6.36 11.68 21.73
CA GLU A 3 5.36 10.82 21.09
C GLU A 3 4.31 11.44 20.14
N ASP A 4 4.75 12.16 19.11
CA ASP A 4 4.03 12.12 17.82
C ASP A 4 4.38 10.80 17.10
N ARG A 5 3.89 9.68 17.64
CA ARG A 5 3.81 8.44 16.88
C ARG A 5 2.69 8.67 15.88
N ALA A 6 3.04 9.15 14.69
CA ALA A 6 2.13 9.27 13.56
C ALA A 6 1.39 7.93 13.38
N LYS A 7 0.22 7.83 14.02
CA LYS A 7 -0.68 6.71 13.88
C LYS A 7 -1.20 6.84 12.46
N PHE A 8 -0.89 5.85 11.64
CA PHE A 8 -1.59 5.61 10.39
C PHE A 8 -3.09 5.81 10.64
N VAL A 9 -3.66 6.88 10.09
CA VAL A 9 -5.10 7.14 10.15
C VAL A 9 -5.70 6.39 8.97
N PRO A 10 -6.44 5.27 9.19
CA PRO A 10 -7.09 4.57 8.09
C PRO A 10 -8.05 5.54 7.39
N GLY A 11 -7.77 5.87 6.13
CA GLY A 11 -8.57 6.77 5.29
C GLY A 11 -7.92 8.11 4.91
N SER A 12 -6.81 8.51 5.53
CA SER A 12 -6.07 9.72 5.10
C SER A 12 -4.80 9.33 4.36
N THR A 13 -4.80 9.49 3.04
CA THR A 13 -3.62 9.28 2.19
C THR A 13 -2.90 10.58 1.82
N ALA A 14 -3.21 11.69 2.49
CA ALA A 14 -2.58 12.98 2.23
C ALA A 14 -1.07 12.88 2.52
N GLY A 15 -0.24 13.09 1.49
CA GLY A 15 1.22 12.97 1.56
C GLY A 15 1.80 11.60 1.23
N ILE A 16 0.97 10.58 0.94
CA ILE A 16 1.42 9.24 0.54
C ILE A 16 1.39 9.11 -0.98
N THR A 17 2.53 8.81 -1.58
CA THR A 17 2.66 8.62 -3.03
C THR A 17 2.29 7.19 -3.41
N TRP A 18 1.06 6.99 -3.88
CA TRP A 18 0.59 5.69 -4.40
C TRP A 18 1.09 5.44 -5.81
N ARG A 19 1.62 4.25 -6.04
CA ARG A 19 2.09 3.76 -7.34
C ARG A 19 1.14 2.67 -7.84
N LYS A 20 0.50 2.92 -8.97
CA LYS A 20 -0.38 1.95 -9.63
C LYS A 20 0.44 0.92 -10.39
N SER A 21 0.01 -0.34 -10.37
CA SER A 21 0.64 -1.40 -11.17
C SER A 21 0.45 -1.14 -12.67
N THR A 22 1.48 -1.38 -13.48
CA THR A 22 1.44 -1.29 -14.95
C THR A 22 0.52 -2.34 -15.59
N PHE A 23 0.21 -3.42 -14.87
CA PHE A 23 -0.74 -4.45 -15.29
C PHE A 23 -2.21 -4.05 -15.04
N SER A 24 -2.45 -2.86 -14.46
CA SER A 24 -3.79 -2.32 -14.23
C SER A 24 -4.38 -1.75 -15.53
N ALA A 25 -4.63 -2.61 -16.52
CA ALA A 25 -5.34 -2.29 -17.76
C ALA A 25 -6.85 -2.59 -17.64
N TYR A 26 -7.60 -2.12 -18.64
CA TYR A 26 -9.04 -1.84 -18.74
C TYR A 26 -10.07 -2.75 -18.02
N ASN A 27 -9.73 -3.97 -17.57
CA ASN A 27 -10.71 -4.98 -17.16
C ASN A 27 -10.43 -5.77 -15.86
N GLY A 28 -9.69 -5.23 -14.89
CA GLY A 28 -10.08 -5.53 -13.50
C GLY A 28 -9.04 -5.92 -12.46
N SER A 29 -7.74 -5.78 -12.70
CA SER A 29 -6.72 -5.98 -11.65
C SER A 29 -5.99 -4.67 -11.35
N CYS A 30 -6.63 -3.79 -10.59
CA CYS A 30 -6.12 -2.44 -10.30
C CYS A 30 -5.62 -2.37 -8.85
N VAL A 31 -4.33 -2.67 -8.66
CA VAL A 31 -3.68 -2.55 -7.34
C VAL A 31 -2.76 -1.33 -7.31
N GLU A 32 -2.75 -0.66 -6.16
CA GLU A 32 -1.84 0.42 -5.83
C GLU A 32 -0.99 0.04 -4.62
N VAL A 33 0.27 0.43 -4.65
CA VAL A 33 1.22 0.21 -3.55
C VAL A 33 1.86 1.52 -3.13
N ALA A 34 2.17 1.67 -1.84
CA ALA A 34 2.86 2.84 -1.32
C ALA A 34 3.74 2.50 -0.12
N ASP A 35 4.83 3.23 0.05
CA ASP A 35 5.57 3.28 1.30
C ASP A 35 4.81 4.18 2.28
N LEU A 36 4.40 3.64 3.44
CA LEU A 36 3.58 4.37 4.42
C LEU A 36 4.42 5.00 5.52
N ALA A 37 5.25 4.19 6.17
CA ALA A 37 6.20 4.57 7.21
C ALA A 37 7.46 3.69 7.04
N PRO A 38 8.58 3.98 7.74
CA PRO A 38 9.79 3.18 7.61
C PRO A 38 9.52 1.69 7.81
N GLY A 39 9.76 0.89 6.77
CA GLY A 39 9.55 -0.55 6.76
C GLY A 39 8.10 -1.02 6.58
N GLN A 40 7.15 -0.13 6.31
CA GLN A 40 5.73 -0.46 6.08
C GLN A 40 5.31 -0.21 4.63
N ILE A 41 4.74 -1.25 4.02
CA ILE A 41 4.22 -1.22 2.65
C ILE A 41 2.70 -1.33 2.69
N GLY A 42 2.02 -0.34 2.12
CA GLY A 42 0.57 -0.33 1.93
C GLY A 42 0.19 -0.89 0.56
N VAL A 43 -0.88 -1.68 0.53
CA VAL A 43 -1.51 -2.19 -0.70
C VAL A 43 -3.00 -1.90 -0.64
N ARG A 44 -3.56 -1.34 -1.72
CA ARG A 44 -5.00 -1.07 -1.83
C ARG A 44 -5.52 -1.34 -3.24
N ASP A 45 -6.83 -1.53 -3.34
CA ASP A 45 -7.54 -1.56 -4.62
C ASP A 45 -7.70 -0.14 -5.17
N SER A 46 -7.30 0.10 -6.42
CA SER A 46 -7.36 1.43 -7.04
C SER A 46 -8.79 1.85 -7.42
N LYS A 47 -9.76 0.93 -7.52
CA LYS A 47 -11.14 1.27 -7.89
C LYS A 47 -11.86 1.96 -6.74
N ALA A 48 -11.60 1.54 -5.51
CA ALA A 48 -12.15 2.17 -4.31
C ALA A 48 -11.44 3.49 -3.92
N GLY A 49 -10.30 3.80 -4.54
CA GLY A 49 -9.63 5.09 -4.41
C GLY A 49 -9.25 5.45 -2.97
N PRO A 50 -9.44 6.70 -2.52
CA PRO A 50 -9.05 7.14 -1.17
C PRO A 50 -9.75 6.39 -0.03
N HIS A 51 -10.90 5.76 -0.31
CA HIS A 51 -11.71 5.03 0.68
C HIS A 51 -11.37 3.54 0.71
N SER A 52 -10.45 3.10 -0.16
CA SER A 52 -10.03 1.70 -0.25
C SER A 52 -9.37 1.26 1.06
N PRO A 53 -9.78 0.12 1.63
CA PRO A 53 -9.06 -0.49 2.74
C PRO A 53 -7.60 -0.73 2.35
N VAL A 54 -6.68 -0.36 3.24
CA VAL A 54 -5.24 -0.54 3.03
C VAL A 54 -4.77 -1.76 3.82
N LEU A 55 -4.23 -2.75 3.11
CA LEU A 55 -3.46 -3.83 3.71
C LEU A 55 -2.04 -3.34 3.97
N VAL A 56 -1.53 -3.54 5.18
CA VAL A 56 -0.18 -3.10 5.58
C VAL A 56 0.70 -4.31 5.82
N PHE A 57 1.84 -4.34 5.13
CA PHE A 57 2.86 -5.37 5.25
C PHE A 57 4.14 -4.78 5.85
N GLY A 58 4.90 -5.61 6.58
CA GLY A 58 6.31 -5.33 6.83
C GLY A 58 7.13 -5.51 5.55
N GLN A 59 8.24 -4.79 5.42
CA GLN A 59 9.10 -4.86 4.23
C GLN A 59 9.63 -6.28 3.94
N ALA A 60 9.96 -7.04 4.99
CA ALA A 60 10.40 -8.43 4.88
C ALA A 60 9.27 -9.35 4.37
N ASP A 61 8.07 -9.20 4.92
CA ASP A 61 6.88 -9.97 4.52
C ASP A 61 6.49 -9.66 3.08
N TRP A 62 6.51 -8.38 2.70
CA TRP A 62 6.26 -7.93 1.34
C TRP A 62 7.25 -8.56 0.35
N SER A 63 8.53 -8.56 0.71
CA SER A 63 9.57 -9.19 -0.12
C SER A 63 9.37 -10.71 -0.25
N SER A 64 8.96 -11.37 0.84
CA SER A 64 8.65 -12.80 0.84
C SER A 64 7.45 -13.11 -0.04
N PHE A 65 6.37 -12.36 0.12
CA PHE A 65 5.16 -12.46 -0.69
C PHE A 65 5.45 -12.32 -2.18
N LEU A 66 6.23 -11.31 -2.59
CA LEU A 66 6.61 -11.14 -3.99
C LEU A 66 7.45 -12.29 -4.54
N ARG A 67 8.35 -12.88 -3.72
CA ARG A 67 9.11 -14.07 -4.13
C ARG A 67 8.20 -15.27 -4.34
N THR A 68 7.16 -15.45 -3.54
CA THR A 68 6.20 -16.55 -3.72
C THR A 68 5.28 -16.38 -4.93
N LEU A 69 5.04 -15.15 -5.38
CA LEU A 69 4.18 -14.87 -6.54
C LEU A 69 4.92 -14.94 -7.89
N LYS A 70 6.24 -14.79 -7.88
CA LYS A 70 7.07 -14.90 -9.09
C LYS A 70 7.38 -16.37 -9.34
N HIS A 71 6.64 -16.98 -10.26
CA HIS A 71 6.99 -18.25 -10.89
C HIS A 71 7.98 -18.04 -12.04
#